data_AF-A0A6N8B351-F1
#
_entry.id   AF-A0A6N8B351-F1
#
_cell.length_a   1.000
_cell.length_b   1.000
_cell.length_c   1.000
_cell.angle_alpha   90.00
_cell.angle_beta   90.00
_cell.angle_gamma   90.00
#
_symmetry.space_group_name_H-M   'P 1'
#
loop_
_entity.id
_entity.type
_entity.pdbx_description
1 polymer ?
#
loop_
_entity_poly.entity_id
_entity_poly.type
_entity_poly.pdbx_seq_one_letter_code
_entity_poly.pdbx_strand_id
1 'polypeptide(L)' 'MPRCRRCGNDDSLASSLFSPPSDTANAPPYGLVANFKDDGSLTTLECQGASLDDAQEAYEDPEHYFDVCPLCGAKDIEW' A
#
# COMPACT_ATOMS: atom_id res chain seq x y z
N MET A 1 5.20 0.87 -13.22
CA MET A 1 5.51 1.58 -11.97
C MET A 1 4.16 1.94 -11.39
N PRO A 2 3.83 1.39 -10.21
CA PRO A 2 2.51 1.52 -9.63
C PRO A 2 2.11 2.98 -9.53
N ARG A 3 0.99 3.36 -10.17
CA ARG A 3 0.51 4.73 -10.21
C ARG A 3 -0.99 4.81 -10.08
N CYS A 4 -1.45 5.65 -9.18
CA CYS A 4 -2.85 6.00 -9.09
C CYS A 4 -3.27 6.88 -10.28
N ARG A 5 -4.19 6.39 -11.10
CA ARG A 5 -4.72 7.15 -12.25
C ARG A 5 -5.58 8.35 -11.85
N ARG A 6 -6.04 8.40 -10.58
CA ARG A 6 -6.91 9.47 -10.09
C ARG A 6 -6.16 10.73 -9.64
N CYS A 7 -5.13 10.58 -8.81
CA CYS A 7 -4.34 11.71 -8.29
C CYS A 7 -2.91 11.75 -8.82
N GLY A 8 -2.49 10.73 -9.59
CA GLY A 8 -1.16 10.64 -10.16
C GLY A 8 -0.10 10.09 -9.22
N ASN A 9 -0.46 9.69 -8.00
CA ASN A 9 0.45 9.19 -6.98
C ASN A 9 1.14 7.88 -7.38
N ASP A 10 2.46 7.90 -7.36
CA ASP A 10 3.32 6.76 -7.69
C ASP A 10 4.35 6.43 -6.59
N ASP A 11 4.30 7.17 -5.48
CA ASP A 11 5.28 7.05 -4.37
C ASP A 11 4.87 6.00 -3.33
N SER A 12 3.56 5.83 -3.09
CA SER A 12 3.07 4.87 -2.09
C SER A 12 1.72 4.25 -2.46
N LEU A 13 1.53 2.96 -2.17
CA LEU A 13 0.25 2.28 -2.30
C LEU A 13 -0.10 1.55 -1.01
N ALA A 14 -1.39 1.40 -0.76
CA ALA A 14 -1.94 0.74 0.40
C ALA A 14 -2.72 -0.51 0.00
N SER A 15 -2.82 -1.44 0.93
CA SER A 15 -3.65 -2.63 0.78
C SER A 15 -5.02 -2.44 1.40
N SER A 16 -6.08 -2.84 0.70
CA SER A 16 -7.41 -2.96 1.30
C SER A 16 -7.64 -4.29 2.03
N LEU A 17 -6.73 -5.25 1.90
CA LEU A 17 -6.85 -6.57 2.53
C LEU A 17 -6.58 -6.52 4.04
N PHE A 18 -5.75 -5.58 4.47
CA PHE A 18 -5.37 -5.43 5.88
C PHE A 18 -6.08 -4.24 6.52
N SER A 19 -6.88 -4.53 7.54
CA SER A 19 -7.52 -3.50 8.35
C SER A 19 -6.48 -2.74 9.20
N PRO A 20 -6.69 -1.45 9.49
CA PRO A 20 -5.82 -0.71 10.39
C PRO A 20 -5.85 -1.33 11.79
N PRO A 21 -4.75 -1.23 12.57
CA PRO A 21 -4.64 -1.85 13.90
C PRO A 21 -5.62 -1.31 14.95
N SER A 22 -6.17 -0.12 14.75
CA SER A 22 -7.15 0.46 15.65
C SER A 22 -7.90 1.62 14.99
N ASP A 23 -9.23 1.65 15.10
CA ASP A 23 -10.09 2.77 14.67
C ASP A 23 -9.78 4.11 15.36
N THR A 24 -9.09 4.06 16.51
CA THR A 24 -8.81 5.25 17.34
C THR A 24 -7.38 5.79 17.22
N ALA A 25 -6.51 5.09 16.49
CA ALA A 25 -5.16 5.58 16.26
C ALA A 25 -5.18 6.61 15.10
N ASN A 26 -4.42 7.70 15.22
CA ASN A 26 -4.11 8.62 14.11
C ASN A 26 -3.26 7.96 12.99
N ALA A 27 -3.25 6.63 12.91
CA ALA A 27 -2.53 5.88 11.92
C ALA A 27 -3.23 5.99 10.56
N PRO A 28 -2.50 5.78 9.44
CA PRO A 28 -3.12 5.62 8.13
C PRO A 28 -4.25 4.58 8.22
N PRO A 29 -5.37 4.76 7.50
CA PRO A 29 -6.52 3.86 7.59
C PRO A 29 -6.29 2.47 6.94
N TYR A 30 -5.04 2.04 6.82
CA TYR A 30 -4.60 0.84 6.12
C TYR A 30 -3.65 0.03 7.01
N GLY A 31 -3.83 -1.29 7.01
CA GLY A 31 -2.97 -2.20 7.77
C GLY A 31 -1.61 -2.47 7.11
N LEU A 32 -1.48 -2.18 5.81
CA LEU A 32 -0.23 -2.36 5.06
C LEU A 32 -0.09 -1.26 3.99
N VAL A 33 1.10 -0.63 3.95
CA VAL A 33 1.46 0.38 2.97
C VAL A 33 2.84 0.06 2.38
N ALA A 34 2.95 0.09 1.06
CA ALA A 34 4.21 0.03 0.33
C ALA A 34 4.63 1.41 -0.14
N ASN A 35 5.92 1.69 -0.05
CA ASN A 35 6.55 2.86 -0.62
C ASN A 35 7.47 2.42 -1.78
N PHE A 36 7.36 3.10 -2.90
CA PHE A 36 8.07 2.85 -4.15
C PHE A 36 9.05 3.99 -4.43
N LYS A 37 10.11 3.68 -5.17
CA LYS A 37 11.03 4.69 -5.73
C LYS A 37 10.58 5.11 -7.13
N ASP A 38 11.19 6.20 -7.62
CA ASP A 38 11.09 6.67 -9.01
C ASP A 38 11.40 5.60 -10.09
N ASP A 39 12.11 4.52 -9.75
CA ASP A 39 12.37 3.41 -10.69
C ASP A 39 11.27 2.33 -10.67
N GLY A 40 10.29 2.46 -9.77
CA GLY A 40 9.23 1.49 -9.52
C GLY A 40 9.62 0.36 -8.57
N SER A 41 10.85 0.36 -8.04
CA SER A 41 11.26 -0.60 -7.02
C SER A 41 10.60 -0.30 -5.68
N LEU A 42 10.09 -1.36 -5.04
CA LEU A 42 9.56 -1.29 -3.69
C LEU A 42 10.71 -1.05 -2.70
N THR A 43 10.59 -0.01 -1.90
CA THR A 43 11.64 0.46 -0.98
C THR A 43 11.37 0.04 0.45
N THR A 44 10.17 0.33 0.96
CA THR A 44 9.79 0.04 2.35
C THR A 44 8.35 -0.40 2.45
N LEU A 45 8.09 -1.36 3.34
CA LEU A 45 6.76 -1.80 3.75
C LEU A 45 6.47 -1.33 5.19
N GLU A 46 5.37 -0.62 5.37
CA GLU A 46 4.85 -0.21 6.66
C GLU A 46 3.72 -1.14 7.06
N CYS A 47 4.01 -2.02 8.03
CA CYS A 47 3.09 -3.04 8.52
C CYS A 47 2.47 -2.56 9.83
N GLN A 48 1.27 -1.99 9.75
CA GLN A 48 0.56 -1.48 10.92
C GLN A 48 -0.45 -2.50 11.45
N GLY A 49 -1.03 -3.33 10.58
CA GLY A 49 -2.01 -4.37 10.91
C GLY A 49 -1.76 -5.73 10.23
N ALA A 50 -0.84 -5.80 9.27
CA ALA A 50 -0.40 -7.05 8.64
C ALA A 50 0.69 -7.74 9.47
N SER A 51 0.75 -9.07 9.42
CA SER A 51 1.84 -9.82 10.02
C SER A 51 3.11 -9.73 9.15
N LEU A 52 4.26 -10.19 9.70
CA LEU A 52 5.51 -10.24 8.92
C LEU A 52 5.43 -11.21 7.74
N ASP A 53 4.61 -12.27 7.86
CA ASP A 53 4.40 -13.26 6.80
C ASP A 53 3.60 -12.62 5.65
N ASP A 54 2.49 -11.95 5.99
CA ASP A 54 1.68 -11.18 5.03
C ASP A 54 2.51 -10.11 4.30
N ALA A 55 3.41 -9.44 5.03
CA ALA A 55 4.29 -8.42 4.46
C ALA A 55 5.30 -9.03 3.49
N GLN A 56 5.79 -10.22 3.78
CA GLN A 56 6.70 -10.97 2.92
C GLN A 56 5.98 -11.40 1.63
N GLU A 57 4.76 -11.93 1.74
CA GLU A 57 3.94 -12.28 0.57
C GLU A 57 3.61 -11.04 -0.29
N ALA A 58 3.24 -9.92 0.34
CA ALA A 58 2.99 -8.66 -0.36
C ALA A 58 4.24 -8.07 -1.02
N TYR A 59 5.43 -8.37 -0.49
CA TYR A 59 6.69 -8.02 -1.15
C TYR A 59 6.93 -8.84 -2.42
N GLU A 60 6.55 -10.11 -2.40
CA GLU A 60 6.72 -11.05 -3.51
C GLU A 60 5.67 -10.84 -4.62
N ASP A 61 4.46 -10.41 -4.26
CA ASP A 61 3.34 -10.18 -5.19
C ASP A 61 2.64 -8.82 -4.98
N PRO A 62 3.33 -7.69 -5.16
CA PRO A 62 2.80 -6.38 -4.79
C PRO A 62 1.54 -5.99 -5.57
N GLU A 63 1.38 -6.45 -6.81
CA GLU A 63 0.19 -6.14 -7.63
C GLU A 63 -1.12 -6.67 -7.04
N HIS A 64 -1.04 -7.78 -6.32
CA HIS A 64 -2.18 -8.44 -5.70
C HIS A 64 -2.58 -7.78 -4.38
N TYR A 65 -1.59 -7.29 -3.63
CA TYR A 65 -1.82 -6.77 -2.29
C TYR A 65 -2.08 -5.26 -2.26
N PHE A 66 -1.50 -4.46 -3.16
CA PHE A 66 -1.57 -3.00 -3.10
C PHE A 66 -2.60 -2.40 -4.08
N ASP A 67 -3.88 -2.50 -3.75
CA ASP A 67 -4.97 -2.06 -4.63
C ASP A 67 -5.45 -0.62 -4.38
N VAL A 68 -4.96 0.08 -3.35
CA VAL A 68 -5.50 1.38 -2.93
C VAL A 68 -4.45 2.49 -2.95
N CYS A 69 -4.84 3.68 -3.39
CA CYS A 69 -4.02 4.88 -3.21
C CYS A 69 -4.25 5.47 -1.82
N PRO A 70 -3.22 5.55 -0.95
CA PRO A 70 -3.37 6.09 0.40
C PRO A 70 -3.70 7.59 0.42
N LEU A 71 -3.35 8.33 -0.64
CA LEU A 71 -3.58 9.78 -0.72
C LEU A 71 -5.02 10.16 -1.08
N CYS A 72 -5.67 9.41 -1.97
CA CYS A 72 -7.01 9.76 -2.48
C CYS A 72 -8.08 8.66 -2.29
N GLY A 73 -7.69 7.50 -1.75
CA GLY A 73 -8.56 6.35 -1.53
C GLY A 73 -9.07 5.66 -2.80
N ALA A 74 -8.52 5.99 -3.97
CA ALA A 74 -8.91 5.36 -5.22
C ALA A 74 -8.34 3.94 -5.33
N LYS A 75 -9.09 3.04 -5.95
CA LYS A 75 -8.65 1.68 -6.30
C LYS A 75 -8.20 1.52 -7.75
N ASP A 76 -8.01 2.65 -8.44
CA ASP A 76 -7.63 2.70 -9.86
C ASP A 76 -6.12 2.88 -9.96
N ILE A 77 -5.40 1.77 -9.80
CA ILE A 77 -3.94 1.68 -9.81
C ILE A 77 -3.48 1.04 -11.12
N GLU A 78 -2.57 1.71 -11.81
CA GLU A 78 -1.85 1.19 -12.97
C GLU A 78 -0.52 0.60 -12.51
N TRP A 79 -0.29 -0.68 -12.78
CA TRP A 79 0.94 -1.39 -12.42
C TRP A 79 1.98 -1.34 -13.54
#